data_AF-F2KQQ0-F1
#
_entry.id   AF-F2KQQ0-F1
#
_cell.length_a   1.000
_cell.length_b   1.000
_cell.length_c   1.000
_cell.angle_alpha   90.00
_cell.angle_beta   90.00
_cell.angle_gamma   90.00
#
_symmetry.space_group_name_H-M   'P 1'
#
loop_
_entity.id
_entity.type
_entity.pdbx_description
1 polymer ?
#
loop_
_entity_poly.entity_id
_entity_poly.type
_entity_poly.pdbx_seq_one_letter_code
_entity_poly.pdbx_strand_id
1 'polypeptide(L)' 'MVMMSSVMSDVMKKFAEELGKIAEGKSNGKEPEEQLAELLEYMGILEKSEEGYRLTEVGVKFLKLTEA' A
#
# COMPACT_ATOMS: atom_id res chain seq x y z
N MET A 1 -13.20 17.28 17.00
CA MET A 1 -12.49 16.90 15.76
C MET A 1 -11.42 15.86 16.09
N VAL A 2 -11.81 14.63 16.47
CA VAL A 2 -10.89 13.54 16.91
C VAL A 2 -11.15 12.23 16.16
N MET A 3 -12.26 12.11 15.42
CA MET A 3 -12.59 10.88 14.69
C MET A 3 -11.66 10.59 13.50
N MET A 4 -11.07 11.62 12.88
CA MET A 4 -10.20 11.46 11.71
C MET A 4 -8.85 10.79 12.05
N SER A 5 -8.31 10.99 13.26
CA SER A 5 -7.03 10.39 13.66
C SER A 5 -7.16 8.90 13.99
N SER A 6 -8.28 8.49 14.58
CA SER A 6 -8.57 7.07 14.85
C SER A 6 -8.72 6.28 13.55
N VAL A 7 -9.47 6.79 12.59
CA VAL A 7 -9.67 6.12 11.29
C VAL A 7 -8.35 5.98 10.53
N MET A 8 -7.52 7.03 10.51
CA MET A 8 -6.20 6.97 9.86
C MET A 8 -5.28 5.93 10.53
N SER A 9 -5.33 5.82 11.86
CA SER A 9 -4.55 4.83 12.61
C SER A 9 -4.96 3.40 12.28
N ASP A 10 -6.25 3.13 12.12
CA ASP A 10 -6.76 1.80 11.80
C ASP A 10 -6.40 1.36 10.37
N VAL A 11 -6.43 2.31 9.42
CA VAL A 11 -6.00 2.07 8.03
C VAL A 11 -4.51 1.74 7.97
N MET A 12 -3.66 2.52 8.66
CA MET A 12 -2.22 2.26 8.70
C MET A 12 -1.88 0.92 9.38
N LYS A 13 -2.62 0.56 10.44
CA LYS A 13 -2.46 -0.72 11.11
C LYS A 13 -2.80 -1.89 10.18
N LYS A 14 -3.94 -1.83 9.48
CA LYS A 14 -4.32 -2.85 8.50
C LYS A 14 -3.30 -2.96 7.37
N PHE A 15 -2.79 -1.83 6.88
CA PHE A 15 -1.75 -1.82 5.86
C PHE A 15 -0.48 -2.55 6.32
N ALA A 16 0.00 -2.27 7.54
CA ALA A 16 1.15 -2.96 8.12
C ALA A 16 0.89 -4.46 8.33
N GLU A 17 -0.31 -4.85 8.76
CA GLU A 17 -0.72 -6.25 8.91
C GLU A 17 -0.72 -6.99 7.56
N GLU A 18 -1.27 -6.39 6.50
CA GLU A 18 -1.26 -7.00 5.16
C GLU A 18 0.16 -7.10 4.59
N LEU A 19 1.00 -6.07 4.75
CA LEU A 19 2.42 -6.15 4.40
C LEU A 19 3.14 -7.28 5.15
N GLY A 20 2.86 -7.46 6.45
CA GLY A 20 3.42 -8.54 7.24
C GLY A 20 3.03 -9.93 6.71
N LYS A 21 1.76 -10.11 6.32
CA LYS A 21 1.30 -11.37 5.70
C LYS A 21 2.01 -11.68 4.39
N ILE A 22 2.22 -10.66 3.55
CA ILE A 22 2.96 -10.77 2.28
C ILE A 22 4.41 -11.20 2.56
N ALA A 23 5.08 -10.53 3.49
CA ALA A 23 6.47 -10.84 3.85
C ALA A 23 6.65 -12.23 4.46
N GLU A 24 5.65 -12.72 5.21
CA GLU A 24 5.62 -14.07 5.77
C GLU A 24 5.27 -15.17 4.73
N GLY A 25 4.99 -14.79 3.48
CA GLY A 25 4.61 -15.74 2.43
C GLY A 25 3.26 -16.40 2.68
N LYS A 26 2.38 -15.77 3.48
CA LYS A 26 0.98 -16.21 3.68
C LYS A 26 0.16 -15.85 2.44
N SER A 27 0.47 -16.52 1.33
CA SER A 27 -0.07 -16.26 0.01
C SER A 27 -1.45 -16.87 -0.16
N ASN A 28 -2.37 -16.08 -0.72
CA ASN A 28 -3.66 -16.53 -1.22
C ASN A 28 -3.56 -17.16 -2.64
N GLY A 29 -2.41 -17.74 -2.98
CA GLY A 29 -2.14 -18.32 -4.30
C GLY A 29 -1.57 -17.34 -5.34
N LYS A 30 -1.11 -16.16 -4.92
CA LYS A 30 -0.43 -15.15 -5.76
C LYS A 30 1.02 -14.98 -5.34
N GLU A 31 1.87 -14.52 -6.25
CA GLU A 31 3.26 -14.17 -5.89
C GLU A 31 3.30 -12.94 -4.96
N PRO A 32 4.30 -12.83 -4.06
CA PRO A 32 4.41 -11.70 -3.13
C PRO A 32 4.40 -10.33 -3.80
N GLU A 33 5.02 -10.22 -4.98
CA GLU A 33 5.09 -8.99 -5.77
C GLU A 33 3.71 -8.57 -6.30
N GLU A 34 2.88 -9.53 -6.73
CA GLU A 34 1.51 -9.26 -7.18
C GLU A 34 0.64 -8.80 -6.01
N GLN A 35 0.78 -9.43 -4.84
CA GLN A 35 0.04 -9.04 -3.64
C GLN A 35 0.43 -7.64 -3.17
N LEU A 36 1.73 -7.31 -3.23
CA LEU A 36 2.22 -5.99 -2.90
C LEU A 36 1.67 -4.93 -3.86
N ALA A 37 1.67 -5.22 -5.17
CA ALA A 37 1.13 -4.31 -6.18
C ALA A 37 -0.36 -4.03 -5.95
N GLU A 38 -1.16 -5.05 -5.66
CA GLU A 38 -2.59 -4.90 -5.33
C GLU A 38 -2.82 -4.06 -4.07
N LEU A 39 -2.02 -4.27 -3.04
CA LEU A 39 -2.11 -3.49 -1.80
C LEU A 39 -1.76 -2.01 -2.04
N LEU A 40 -0.71 -1.73 -2.83
CA LEU A 40 -0.32 -0.37 -3.18
C LEU A 40 -1.32 0.32 -4.13
N GLU A 41 -1.96 -0.44 -5.02
CA GLU A 41 -3.05 0.05 -5.87
C GLU A 41 -4.30 0.40 -5.03
N TYR A 42 -4.68 -0.46 -4.08
CA TYR A 42 -5.77 -0.19 -3.13
C TYR A 42 -5.53 1.08 -2.30
N MET A 43 -4.28 1.31 -1.91
CA MET A 43 -3.87 2.53 -1.18
C MET A 43 -3.79 3.77 -2.09
N GLY A 44 -4.01 3.63 -3.39
CA GLY A 44 -3.89 4.70 -4.37
C GLY A 44 -2.47 5.20 -4.56
N ILE A 45 -1.45 4.41 -4.18
CA ILE A 45 -0.02 4.71 -4.35
C ILE A 45 0.39 4.38 -5.78
N LEU A 46 -0.11 3.25 -6.31
CA LEU A 46 0.05 2.83 -7.69
C LEU A 46 -1.29 2.87 -8.42
N GLU A 47 -1.23 2.93 -9.74
CA GLU A 47 -2.37 2.67 -10.63
C GLU A 47 -1.90 1.89 -11.85
N LYS A 48 -2.79 1.08 -12.43
CA LYS A 48 -2.50 0.33 -13.65
C LYS A 48 -2.33 1.26 -14.85
N SER A 49 -1.36 0.94 -15.70
CA SER A 49 -1.11 1.59 -16.98
C SER A 49 -0.91 0.54 -18.08
N GLU A 50 -0.86 0.96 -19.34
CA GLU A 50 -0.58 0.07 -20.47
C GLU A 50 0.81 -0.58 -20.37
N GLU A 51 1.75 0.03 -19.64
CA GLU A 51 3.12 -0.45 -19.43
C GLU A 51 3.29 -1.24 -18.11
N GLY A 52 2.20 -1.46 -17.36
CA GLY A 52 2.21 -2.13 -16.06
C GLY A 52 1.62 -1.27 -14.96
N TYR A 53 2.47 -0.69 -14.11
CA TYR A 53 2.06 0.18 -13.00
C TYR A 53 2.77 1.52 -13.07
N ARG A 54 2.07 2.61 -12.74
CA ARG A 54 2.65 3.94 -12.56
C ARG A 54 2.37 4.46 -11.14
N LEU A 55 3.31 5.26 -10.62
CA LEU A 55 3.13 5.97 -9.36
C LEU A 55 2.10 7.09 -9.54
N THR A 56 1.17 7.19 -8.60
CA THR A 56 0.26 8.32 -8.53
C THR A 56 0.95 9.53 -7.86
N GLU A 57 0.33 10.70 -7.92
CA GLU A 57 0.81 11.86 -7.14
C GLU A 57 0.88 11.59 -5.63
N VAL A 58 -0.02 10.75 -5.11
CA VAL A 58 -0.02 10.30 -3.72
C VAL A 58 1.18 9.40 -3.46
N GLY A 59 1.47 8.46 -4.37
CA GLY A 59 2.64 7.60 -4.27
C GLY A 59 3.96 8.36 -4.31
N VAL A 60 4.08 9.38 -5.18
CA VAL A 60 5.27 10.25 -5.21
C VAL A 60 5.47 11.00 -3.90
N LYS A 61 4.40 11.51 -3.29
CA LYS A 61 4.47 12.18 -1.97
C LYS A 61 4.84 11.21 -0.86
N PHE A 62 4.29 9.99 -0.89
CA PHE A 62 4.61 8.93 0.06
C PHE A 62 6.11 8.61 0.08
N LEU A 63 6.74 8.44 -1.10
CA LEU A 63 8.17 8.16 -1.20
C LEU A 63 9.04 9.31 -0.68
N LYS A 64 8.68 10.56 -1.01
CA LYS A 64 9.43 11.75 -0.54
C LYS A 64 9.40 11.94 0.98
N LEU A 65 8.39 11.41 1.68
CA LEU A 65 8.32 11.44 3.13
C LEU A 65 9.30 10.45 3.80
N THR A 66 9.83 9.49 3.05
CA THR A 66 10.79 8.49 3.57
C THR A 66 12.27 8.88 3.37
N GLU A 67 12.54 9.98 2.65
CA GLU A 67 13.89 10.52 2.42
C GLU A 67 14.31 11.61 3.43
N ALA A 68 13.47 11.91 4.43
CA ALA A 68 13.71 12.92 5.48
C ALA A 68 13.94 12.27 6.85
#